data_AF-A0A535HBW3-F1
#
_entry.id   AF-A0A535HBW3-F1
#
_cell.length_a   1.000
_cell.length_b   1.000
_cell.length_c   1.000
_cell.angle_alpha   90.00
_cell.angle_beta   90.00
_cell.angle_gamma   90.00
#
_symmetry.space_group_name_H-M   'P 1'
#
loop_
_entity.id
_entity.type
_entity.pdbx_description
1 polymer ?
#
loop_
_entity_poly.entity_id
_entity_poly.type
_entity_poly.pdbx_seq_one_letter_code
_entity_poly.pdbx_strand_id
1 'polypeptide(L)'
;MAEAQTHDALTQVLIANDGEVLARLRLSAAEAARVCNVTPRQLIYWTKKGLVKPSSNGDHDYDVFAMEKVIRIRQALEKGHSLEKAAQLVQREMGTLQAEAKRLDEMAPDALEDELRARLERLESRINELRRALPASLTIARLRKAVAVLARLDAQGALDGSQANGDSAKAVALRLGRAIDELEMLLREVQPVGV
;
A
#
# COMPACT_ATOMS: atom_id res chain seq x y z
N MET A 1 -4.64 5.93 -24.98
CA MET A 1 -3.27 5.97 -24.40
C MET A 1 -2.97 7.32 -23.75
N ALA A 2 -3.33 8.45 -24.36
CA ALA A 2 -3.18 9.78 -23.75
C ALA A 2 -3.93 9.92 -22.40
N GLU A 3 -5.21 9.53 -22.32
CA GLU A 3 -6.02 9.61 -21.08
C GLU A 3 -5.44 8.82 -19.89
N ALA A 4 -4.84 7.66 -20.14
CA ALA A 4 -4.22 6.84 -19.09
C ALA A 4 -2.94 7.48 -18.54
N GLN A 5 -2.17 8.18 -19.39
CA GLN A 5 -0.99 8.95 -18.98
C GLN A 5 -1.41 10.21 -18.20
N THR A 6 -2.48 10.88 -18.62
CA THR A 6 -3.07 12.01 -17.89
C THR A 6 -3.57 11.59 -16.51
N HIS A 7 -4.25 10.44 -16.40
CA HIS A 7 -4.73 9.92 -15.12
C HIS A 7 -3.58 9.58 -14.15
N ASP A 8 -2.47 9.06 -14.66
CA ASP A 8 -1.28 8.72 -13.86
C ASP A 8 -0.59 9.99 -13.32
N ALA A 9 -0.47 11.03 -14.16
CA ALA A 9 0.06 12.34 -13.74
C ALA A 9 -0.85 13.02 -12.70
N LEU A 10 -2.17 13.00 -12.91
CA LEU A 10 -3.13 13.54 -11.93
C LEU A 10 -3.11 12.75 -10.62
N THR A 11 -2.86 11.43 -10.65
CA THR A 11 -2.70 10.62 -9.45
C THR A 11 -1.48 11.07 -8.64
N GLN A 12 -0.37 11.40 -9.29
CA GLN A 12 0.82 11.93 -8.62
C GLN A 12 0.56 13.30 -7.97
N VAL A 13 -0.17 14.19 -8.66
CA VAL A 13 -0.58 15.50 -8.10
C VAL A 13 -1.47 15.32 -6.86
N LEU A 14 -2.41 14.37 -6.90
CA LEU A 14 -3.27 14.05 -5.75
C LEU A 14 -2.49 13.46 -4.57
N ILE A 15 -1.43 12.70 -4.85
CA ILE A 15 -0.50 12.17 -3.85
C ILE A 15 0.33 13.30 -3.23
N ALA A 16 0.75 14.27 -4.03
CA ALA A 16 1.54 15.42 -3.59
C ALA A 16 0.73 16.44 -2.78
N ASN A 17 -0.60 16.41 -2.83
CA ASN A 17 -1.48 17.28 -2.05
C ASN A 17 -1.68 16.80 -0.59
N ASP A 18 -0.65 16.19 0.01
CA ASP A 18 -0.65 15.63 1.37
C ASP A 18 -1.89 14.78 1.74
N GLY A 19 -2.53 14.18 0.74
CA GLY A 19 -3.74 13.38 0.92
C GLY A 19 -4.98 14.17 1.36
N GLU A 20 -5.04 15.50 1.21
CA GLU A 20 -6.16 16.33 1.69
C GLU A 20 -7.52 15.88 1.11
N VAL A 21 -7.55 15.51 -0.17
CA VAL A 21 -8.74 14.96 -0.82
C VAL A 21 -9.14 13.62 -0.19
N LEU A 22 -8.16 12.75 0.09
CA LEU A 22 -8.41 11.45 0.73
C LEU A 22 -8.92 11.63 2.17
N ALA A 23 -8.40 12.61 2.90
CA ALA A 23 -8.84 12.92 4.26
C ALA A 23 -10.30 13.39 4.30
N ARG A 24 -10.75 14.14 3.28
CA ARG A 24 -12.10 14.69 3.18
C ARG A 24 -13.11 13.80 2.45
N LEU A 25 -12.64 12.81 1.69
CA LEU A 25 -13.51 11.92 0.92
C LEU A 25 -14.45 11.14 1.84
N ARG A 26 -15.76 11.30 1.63
CA ARG A 26 -16.82 10.53 2.28
C ARG A 26 -17.74 10.01 1.21
N LEU A 27 -17.97 8.70 1.21
CA LEU A 27 -18.84 8.03 0.26
C LEU A 27 -19.99 7.34 0.97
N SER A 28 -21.17 7.37 0.35
CA SER A 28 -22.29 6.57 0.82
C SER A 28 -21.97 5.07 0.74
N ALA A 29 -22.72 4.23 1.46
CA ALA A 29 -22.57 2.77 1.38
C ALA A 29 -22.63 2.23 -0.06
N ALA A 30 -23.48 2.79 -0.91
CA ALA A 30 -23.62 2.35 -2.29
C ALA A 30 -22.40 2.73 -3.16
N GLU A 31 -21.85 3.92 -2.94
CA GLU A 31 -20.65 4.39 -3.65
C GLU A 31 -19.40 3.66 -3.16
N ALA A 32 -19.25 3.51 -1.84
CA ALA A 32 -18.13 2.79 -1.24
C ALA A 32 -18.11 1.32 -1.69
N ALA A 33 -19.27 0.66 -1.74
CA ALA A 33 -19.37 -0.71 -2.25
C ALA A 33 -18.91 -0.82 -3.71
N ARG A 34 -19.31 0.12 -4.57
CA ARG A 34 -18.86 0.19 -5.97
C ARG A 34 -17.35 0.39 -6.06
N VAL A 35 -16.79 1.38 -5.36
CA VAL A 35 -15.35 1.68 -5.35
C VAL A 35 -14.53 0.50 -4.83
N CYS A 36 -15.01 -0.18 -3.79
CA CYS A 36 -14.31 -1.31 -3.20
C CYS A 36 -14.51 -2.63 -3.96
N ASN A 37 -15.34 -2.63 -5.02
CA ASN A 37 -15.73 -3.80 -5.79
C ASN A 37 -16.36 -4.92 -4.93
N VAL A 38 -17.29 -4.55 -4.05
CA VAL A 38 -18.09 -5.47 -3.23
C VAL A 38 -19.58 -5.19 -3.42
N THR A 39 -20.44 -6.16 -3.11
CA THR A 39 -21.88 -5.90 -3.13
C THR A 39 -22.28 -5.00 -1.95
N PRO A 40 -23.29 -4.11 -2.09
CA PRO A 40 -23.82 -3.34 -0.97
C PRO A 40 -24.24 -4.23 0.21
N ARG A 41 -24.76 -5.43 -0.07
CA ARG A 41 -25.13 -6.43 0.94
C ARG A 41 -23.93 -6.91 1.75
N GLN A 42 -22.79 -7.18 1.10
CA GLN A 42 -21.55 -7.55 1.80
C GLN A 42 -21.05 -6.41 2.69
N LEU A 43 -21.00 -5.18 2.16
CA LEU A 43 -20.55 -4.02 2.93
C LEU A 43 -21.43 -3.79 4.16
N ILE A 44 -22.76 -3.79 4.01
CA ILE A 44 -23.71 -3.66 5.12
C ILE A 44 -23.52 -4.79 6.14
N TYR A 45 -23.33 -6.02 5.68
CA TYR A 45 -23.11 -7.17 6.56
C TYR A 45 -21.82 -7.04 7.37
N TRP A 46 -20.71 -6.64 6.73
CA TRP A 46 -19.43 -6.43 7.41
C TRP A 46 -19.49 -5.27 8.41
N THR A 47 -20.21 -4.21 8.08
CA THR A 47 -20.47 -3.08 8.97
C THR A 47 -21.29 -3.50 10.18
N LYS A 48 -22.39 -4.24 9.97
CA LYS A 48 -23.22 -4.76 11.07
C LYS A 48 -22.47 -5.72 11.99
N LYS A 49 -21.56 -6.54 11.43
CA LYS A 49 -20.70 -7.44 12.21
C LYS A 49 -19.55 -6.70 12.93
N GLY A 50 -19.43 -5.38 12.74
CA GLY A 50 -18.39 -4.55 13.36
C GLY A 50 -17.00 -4.74 12.75
N LEU A 51 -16.90 -5.42 11.61
CA LEU A 51 -15.63 -5.67 10.91
C LEU A 51 -15.13 -4.41 10.23
N VAL A 52 -16.04 -3.56 9.76
CA VAL A 52 -15.78 -2.25 9.17
C VAL A 52 -16.63 -1.24 9.93
N LYS A 53 -16.08 -0.07 10.26
CA LYS A 53 -16.85 1.00 10.90
C LYS A 53 -16.99 2.15 9.90
N PRO A 54 -18.20 2.70 9.70
CA PRO A 54 -18.35 3.98 9.00
C PRO A 54 -17.68 5.08 9.83
N SER A 55 -17.43 6.22 9.18
CA SER A 55 -16.77 7.36 9.82
C SER A 55 -17.62 7.95 10.94
N SER A 56 -16.98 8.56 11.93
CA SER A 56 -17.62 9.08 13.15
C SER A 56 -18.64 10.19 12.93
N ASN A 57 -18.68 10.80 11.75
CA ASN A 57 -19.50 11.99 11.45
C ASN A 57 -20.84 11.67 10.76
N GLY A 58 -21.15 10.39 10.51
CA GLY A 58 -22.43 9.97 9.95
C GLY A 58 -22.53 8.46 9.77
N ASP A 59 -23.66 7.87 10.14
CA ASP A 59 -23.90 6.41 10.17
C ASP A 59 -23.73 5.69 8.81
N HIS A 60 -23.58 6.44 7.71
CA HIS A 60 -23.55 5.89 6.34
C HIS A 60 -22.38 6.40 5.47
N ASP A 61 -21.44 7.12 6.07
CA ASP A 61 -20.30 7.70 5.35
C ASP A 61 -19.04 6.86 5.57
N TYR A 62 -18.54 6.26 4.49
CA TYR A 62 -17.31 5.49 4.48
C TYR A 62 -16.15 6.41 4.06
N ASP A 63 -15.20 6.59 4.97
CA ASP A 63 -13.95 7.26 4.68
C ASP A 63 -12.95 6.31 3.99
N VAL A 64 -11.79 6.85 3.62
CA VAL A 64 -10.74 6.10 2.94
C VAL A 64 -10.20 4.95 3.79
N PHE A 65 -10.19 5.08 5.12
CA PHE A 65 -9.72 4.02 6.02
C PHE A 65 -10.69 2.83 6.05
N ALA A 66 -12.00 3.11 6.15
CA ALA A 66 -13.03 2.10 6.06
C ALA A 66 -12.98 1.37 4.71
N MET A 67 -12.80 2.12 3.61
CA MET A 67 -12.68 1.55 2.26
C MET A 67 -11.42 0.70 2.09
N GLU A 68 -10.25 1.13 2.56
CA GLU A 68 -9.02 0.34 2.55
C GLU A 68 -9.21 -0.99 3.28
N LYS A 69 -9.90 -0.96 4.43
CA LYS A 69 -10.22 -2.16 5.20
C LYS A 69 -11.11 -3.12 4.40
N VAL A 70 -12.15 -2.60 3.74
CA VAL A 70 -13.05 -3.39 2.87
C VAL A 70 -12.28 -4.02 1.72
N ILE A 71 -11.41 -3.27 1.05
CA ILE A 71 -10.58 -3.74 -0.08
C ILE A 71 -9.67 -4.88 0.37
N ARG A 72 -8.98 -4.73 1.51
CA ARG A 72 -8.09 -5.79 2.03
C ARG A 72 -8.85 -7.04 2.47
N ILE A 73 -10.03 -6.87 3.08
CA ILE A 73 -10.89 -8.02 3.42
C ILE A 73 -11.30 -8.76 2.15
N ARG A 74 -11.75 -8.04 1.11
CA ARG A 74 -12.07 -8.64 -0.20
C ARG A 74 -10.88 -9.40 -0.77
N GLN A 75 -9.69 -8.80 -0.79
CA GLN A 75 -8.47 -9.45 -1.30
C GLN A 75 -8.11 -10.72 -0.51
N ALA A 76 -8.29 -10.73 0.81
CA ALA A 76 -8.06 -11.92 1.63
C ALA A 76 -9.11 -13.02 1.37
N LEU A 77 -10.37 -12.64 1.12
CA LEU A 77 -11.41 -13.58 0.70
C LEU A 77 -11.10 -14.21 -0.66
N GLU A 78 -10.59 -13.43 -1.62
CA GLU A 78 -10.14 -13.91 -2.94
C GLU A 78 -9.00 -14.93 -2.84
N LYS A 79 -8.18 -14.84 -1.78
CA LYS A 79 -7.12 -15.82 -1.45
C LYS A 79 -7.67 -17.07 -0.73
N GLY A 80 -8.98 -17.20 -0.55
CA GLY A 80 -9.62 -18.37 0.06
C GLY A 80 -9.72 -18.34 1.58
N HIS A 81 -9.43 -17.21 2.24
CA HIS A 81 -9.64 -17.08 3.68
C HIS A 81 -11.13 -16.97 4.01
N SER A 82 -11.52 -17.48 5.19
CA SER A 82 -12.85 -17.19 5.74
C SER A 82 -12.97 -15.70 6.10
N LEU A 83 -14.19 -15.16 6.16
CA LEU A 83 -14.41 -13.75 6.51
C LEU A 83 -13.80 -13.38 7.87
N GLU A 84 -13.89 -14.27 8.85
CA GLU A 84 -13.33 -14.03 10.18
C GLU A 84 -11.80 -14.02 10.14
N LYS A 85 -11.19 -14.96 9.42
CA LYS A 85 -9.74 -14.99 9.25
C LYS A 85 -9.24 -13.77 8.47
N ALA A 86 -9.93 -13.40 7.39
CA ALA A 86 -9.64 -12.21 6.60
C ALA A 86 -9.70 -10.94 7.46
N ALA A 87 -10.78 -10.75 8.22
CA ALA A 87 -10.92 -9.59 9.10
C ALA A 87 -9.83 -9.53 10.19
N GLN A 88 -9.46 -10.67 10.79
CA GLN A 88 -8.38 -10.73 11.76
C GLN A 88 -7.02 -10.39 11.16
N LEU A 89 -6.70 -10.92 9.96
CA LEU A 89 -5.46 -10.62 9.26
C LEU A 89 -5.36 -9.13 8.95
N VAL A 90 -6.41 -8.55 8.36
CA VAL A 90 -6.46 -7.13 8.02
C VAL A 90 -6.36 -6.26 9.27
N GLN A 91 -7.05 -6.61 10.36
CA GLN A 91 -6.97 -5.86 11.61
C GLN A 91 -5.53 -5.86 12.17
N ARG A 92 -4.84 -7.00 12.11
CA ARG A 92 -3.46 -7.12 12.57
C ARG A 92 -2.52 -6.30 11.69
N GLU A 93 -2.60 -6.44 10.37
CA GLU A 93 -1.79 -5.69 9.41
C GLU A 93 -1.95 -4.18 9.57
N MET A 94 -3.20 -3.70 9.63
CA MET A 94 -3.50 -2.28 9.81
C MET A 94 -2.99 -1.78 11.17
N GLY A 95 -3.07 -2.59 12.22
CA GLY A 95 -2.50 -2.27 13.53
C GLY A 95 -0.97 -2.14 13.50
N THR A 96 -0.28 -3.03 12.77
CA THR A 96 1.17 -2.95 12.57
C THR A 96 1.54 -1.67 11.80
N LEU A 97 0.82 -1.35 10.72
CA LEU A 97 1.06 -0.13 9.93
C LEU A 97 0.81 1.14 10.75
N GLN A 98 -0.22 1.15 11.60
CA GLN A 98 -0.51 2.28 12.47
C GLN A 98 0.55 2.47 13.54
N ALA A 99 1.00 1.39 14.18
CA ALA A 99 2.09 1.45 15.16
C ALA A 99 3.41 1.91 14.53
N GLU A 100 3.68 1.45 13.31
CA GLU A 100 4.83 1.87 12.51
C GLU A 100 4.78 3.36 12.20
N ALA A 101 3.66 3.86 11.67
CA ALA A 101 3.46 5.26 11.35
C ALA A 101 3.66 6.14 12.60
N LYS A 102 3.06 5.75 13.72
CA LYS A 102 3.22 6.45 15.00
C LYS A 102 4.67 6.48 15.47
N ARG A 103 5.40 5.36 15.37
CA ARG A 103 6.82 5.32 15.73
C ARG A 103 7.63 6.28 14.86
N LEU A 104 7.38 6.30 13.55
CA LEU A 104 8.07 7.21 12.64
C LEU A 104 7.74 8.69 12.92
N ASP A 105 6.49 9.00 13.30
CA ASP A 105 6.07 10.35 13.69
C ASP A 105 6.75 10.84 14.99
N GLU A 106 7.08 9.93 15.90
CA GLU A 106 7.73 10.23 17.19
C GLU A 106 9.27 10.32 17.09
N MET A 107 9.86 9.96 15.95
CA MET A 107 11.33 9.97 15.78
C MET A 107 11.87 11.39 15.57
N ALA A 108 13.04 11.66 16.15
CA ALA A 108 13.80 12.87 15.87
C ALA A 108 14.28 12.87 14.40
N PRO A 109 14.47 14.05 13.77
CA PRO A 109 14.87 14.15 12.37
C PRO A 109 16.13 13.34 12.02
N ASP A 110 17.18 13.43 12.84
CA ASP A 110 18.44 12.71 12.61
C ASP A 110 18.23 11.19 12.68
N ALA A 111 17.44 10.72 13.66
CA ALA A 111 17.11 9.30 13.80
C ALA A 111 16.23 8.79 12.64
N LEU A 112 15.38 9.65 12.07
CA LEU A 112 14.58 9.34 10.89
C LEU A 112 15.47 9.22 9.65
N GLU A 113 16.46 10.09 9.49
CA GLU A 113 17.44 10.00 8.40
C GLU A 113 18.24 8.70 8.47
N ASP A 114 18.72 8.33 9.66
CA ASP A 114 19.44 7.07 9.88
C ASP A 114 18.57 5.85 9.56
N GLU A 115 17.30 5.85 9.96
CA GLU A 115 16.37 4.76 9.64
C GLU A 115 16.08 4.68 8.14
N LEU A 116 15.96 5.82 7.44
CA LEU A 116 15.80 5.85 5.98
C LEU A 116 17.04 5.27 5.28
N ARG A 117 18.24 5.65 5.72
CA ARG A 117 19.51 5.11 5.22
C ARG A 117 19.57 3.60 5.42
N ALA A 118 19.26 3.12 6.62
CA ALA A 118 19.23 1.69 6.92
C ALA A 118 18.17 0.91 6.11
N ARG A 119 17.04 1.53 5.78
CA ARG A 119 16.03 0.92 4.88
C ARG A 119 16.52 0.86 3.43
N LEU A 120 17.18 1.90 2.94
CA LEU A 120 17.76 1.93 1.60
C LEU A 120 18.82 0.84 1.43
N GLU A 121 19.73 0.70 2.40
CA GLU A 121 20.76 -0.35 2.38
C GLU A 121 20.15 -1.76 2.37
N ARG A 122 19.10 -2.00 3.19
CA ARG A 122 18.36 -3.27 3.18
C ARG A 122 17.69 -3.54 1.83
N LEU A 123 17.11 -2.52 1.22
CA LEU A 123 16.51 -2.58 -0.11
C LEU A 123 17.53 -2.97 -1.18
N GLU A 124 18.67 -2.30 -1.19
CA GLU A 124 19.76 -2.57 -2.13
C GLU A 124 20.28 -4.00 -1.98
N SER A 125 20.47 -4.47 -0.73
CA SER A 125 20.85 -5.86 -0.45
C SER A 125 19.86 -6.85 -1.05
N ARG A 126 18.56 -6.64 -0.83
CA ARG A 126 17.51 -7.53 -1.34
C ARG A 126 17.38 -7.49 -2.86
N ILE A 127 17.57 -6.33 -3.49
CA ILE A 127 17.63 -6.21 -4.96
C ILE A 127 18.81 -7.02 -5.50
N ASN A 128 19.96 -6.97 -4.84
CA ASN A 128 21.14 -7.74 -5.23
C ASN A 128 20.93 -9.26 -5.05
N GLU A 129 20.29 -9.68 -3.97
CA GLU A 129 19.89 -11.08 -3.77
C GLU A 129 18.91 -11.57 -4.84
N LEU A 130 17.87 -10.77 -5.14
CA LEU A 130 16.94 -11.03 -6.24
C LEU A 130 17.67 -11.20 -7.58
N ARG A 131 18.57 -10.27 -7.91
CA ARG A 131 19.37 -10.34 -9.14
C ARG A 131 20.22 -11.60 -9.22
N ARG A 132 20.72 -12.11 -8.09
CA ARG A 132 21.53 -13.34 -8.01
C ARG A 132 20.69 -14.62 -8.05
N ALA A 133 19.51 -14.62 -7.41
CA ALA A 133 18.64 -15.77 -7.25
C ALA A 133 17.75 -16.06 -8.47
N LEU A 134 17.64 -15.12 -9.40
CA LEU A 134 16.81 -15.28 -10.60
C LEU A 134 17.63 -15.94 -11.72
N PRO A 135 17.35 -17.21 -12.10
CA PRO A 135 17.97 -17.79 -13.28
C PRO A 135 17.56 -16.98 -14.52
N ALA A 136 18.46 -16.87 -15.50
CA ALA A 136 18.25 -16.14 -16.75
C ALA A 136 16.99 -16.56 -17.53
N SER A 137 16.35 -17.68 -17.17
CA SER A 137 15.23 -18.29 -17.88
C SER A 137 13.82 -17.94 -17.37
N LEU A 138 13.64 -17.29 -16.20
CA LEU A 138 12.28 -17.06 -15.65
C LEU A 138 11.87 -15.60 -15.45
N THR A 139 12.74 -14.63 -15.75
CA THR A 139 12.58 -13.31 -15.10
C THR A 139 12.84 -12.08 -15.92
N ILE A 140 12.91 -12.15 -17.24
CA ILE A 140 13.01 -10.91 -18.01
C ILE A 140 11.70 -10.11 -17.96
N ALA A 141 10.52 -10.74 -18.09
CA ALA A 141 9.25 -10.02 -18.14
C ALA A 141 8.76 -9.52 -16.76
N ARG A 142 8.90 -10.34 -15.71
CA ARG A 142 8.46 -9.97 -14.35
C ARG A 142 9.43 -8.99 -13.66
N LEU A 143 10.76 -9.14 -13.82
CA LEU A 143 11.70 -8.10 -13.38
C LEU A 143 11.50 -6.82 -14.17
N ARG A 144 11.28 -6.87 -15.50
CA ARG A 144 10.96 -5.66 -16.27
C ARG A 144 9.75 -4.94 -15.71
N LYS A 145 8.73 -5.65 -15.22
CA LYS A 145 7.56 -5.03 -14.60
C LYS A 145 7.89 -4.36 -13.26
N ALA A 146 8.65 -5.01 -12.38
CA ALA A 146 9.07 -4.43 -11.10
C ALA A 146 10.05 -3.27 -11.28
N VAL A 147 11.02 -3.41 -12.18
CA VAL A 147 11.98 -2.37 -12.56
C VAL A 147 11.27 -1.21 -13.27
N ALA A 148 10.23 -1.45 -14.07
CA ALA A 148 9.43 -0.38 -14.68
C ALA A 148 8.62 0.41 -13.63
N VAL A 149 8.20 -0.22 -12.53
CA VAL A 149 7.53 0.48 -11.42
C VAL A 149 8.54 1.35 -10.67
N LEU A 150 9.74 0.85 -10.40
CA LEU A 150 10.81 1.61 -9.75
C LEU A 150 11.35 2.74 -10.63
N ALA A 151 11.55 2.49 -11.92
CA ALA A 151 11.96 3.51 -12.89
C ALA A 151 10.87 4.56 -13.11
N ARG A 152 9.58 4.21 -12.95
CA ARG A 152 8.50 5.20 -12.89
C ARG A 152 8.59 6.08 -11.65
N LEU A 153 8.89 5.50 -10.49
CA LEU A 153 9.03 6.26 -9.25
C LEU A 153 10.24 7.22 -9.30
N ASP A 154 11.33 6.79 -9.93
CA ASP A 154 12.53 7.58 -10.18
C ASP A 154 12.26 8.71 -11.21
N ALA A 155 11.67 8.37 -12.36
CA ALA A 155 11.32 9.34 -13.41
C ALA A 155 10.25 10.36 -12.99
N GLN A 156 9.50 10.09 -11.93
CA GLN A 156 8.54 11.01 -11.31
C GLN A 156 9.20 11.99 -10.34
N GLY A 157 10.54 11.98 -10.23
CA GLY A 157 11.29 12.91 -9.38
C GLY A 157 11.10 12.65 -7.88
N ALA A 158 10.57 11.50 -7.49
CA ALA A 158 10.32 11.17 -6.08
C ALA A 158 11.62 10.91 -5.29
N LEU A 159 12.74 10.76 -5.99
CA LEU A 159 14.07 10.50 -5.40
C LEU A 159 15.01 11.72 -5.50
N ASP A 160 14.76 12.66 -6.41
CA ASP A 160 15.53 13.90 -6.56
C ASP A 160 14.83 15.04 -5.82
N GLY A 161 15.23 15.25 -4.57
CA GLY A 161 14.55 16.15 -3.65
C GLY A 161 14.60 17.64 -4.01
N SER A 162 13.49 18.34 -3.78
CA SER A 162 13.41 19.66 -3.13
C SER A 162 11.92 20.03 -3.01
N GLN A 163 11.42 20.24 -1.78
CA GLN A 163 10.00 20.46 -1.36
C GLN A 163 9.31 19.26 -0.68
N ALA A 164 10.03 18.36 -0.02
CA ALA A 164 9.40 17.31 0.79
C ALA A 164 8.94 17.89 2.14
N ASN A 165 7.67 18.30 2.24
CA ASN A 165 7.00 18.33 3.54
C ASN A 165 7.05 16.92 4.14
N GLY A 166 7.15 16.83 5.48
CA GLY A 166 7.34 15.55 6.20
C GLY A 166 6.29 14.48 5.87
N ASP A 167 5.10 14.88 5.44
CA ASP A 167 4.01 13.96 5.07
C ASP A 167 4.23 13.28 3.71
N SER A 168 4.91 13.95 2.75
CA SER A 168 5.26 13.33 1.45
C SER A 168 6.35 12.27 1.62
N ALA A 169 7.34 12.53 2.48
CA ALA A 169 8.42 11.58 2.80
C ALA A 169 7.87 10.32 3.50
N LYS A 170 6.91 10.49 4.43
CA LYS A 170 6.19 9.38 5.07
C LYS A 170 5.39 8.55 4.07
N ALA A 171 4.69 9.19 3.14
CA ALA A 171 3.92 8.50 2.11
C ALA A 171 4.82 7.69 1.16
N VAL A 172 6.00 8.21 0.80
CA VAL A 172 7.00 7.49 0.00
C VAL A 172 7.56 6.30 0.78
N ALA A 173 7.90 6.47 2.06
CA ALA A 173 8.39 5.38 2.91
C ALA A 173 7.38 4.22 3.05
N LEU A 174 6.09 4.52 3.21
CA LEU A 174 5.03 3.51 3.28
C LEU A 174 4.82 2.77 1.95
N ARG A 175 4.91 3.47 0.81
CA ARG A 175 4.80 2.85 -0.53
C ARG A 175 5.99 1.94 -0.82
N LEU A 176 7.19 2.37 -0.46
CA LEU A 176 8.39 1.54 -0.55
C LEU A 176 8.27 0.29 0.34
N GLY A 177 7.80 0.44 1.59
CA GLY A 177 7.53 -0.69 2.49
C GLY A 177 6.58 -1.74 1.89
N ARG A 178 5.49 -1.30 1.25
CA ARG A 178 4.56 -2.22 0.58
C ARG A 178 5.20 -2.93 -0.62
N ALA A 179 5.97 -2.22 -1.44
CA ALA A 179 6.68 -2.81 -2.58
C ALA A 179 7.73 -3.84 -2.12
N ILE A 180 8.41 -3.56 -1.01
CA ILE A 180 9.35 -4.46 -0.32
C ILE A 180 8.66 -5.76 0.10
N ASP A 181 7.50 -5.67 0.76
CA ASP A 181 6.73 -6.82 1.24
C ASP A 181 6.22 -7.69 0.09
N GLU A 182 5.75 -7.06 -1.00
CA GLU A 182 5.29 -7.77 -2.20
C GLU A 182 6.44 -8.51 -2.89
N LEU A 183 7.63 -7.90 -2.92
CA LEU A 183 8.85 -8.56 -3.38
C LEU A 183 9.28 -9.71 -2.45
N GLU A 184 9.06 -9.63 -1.13
CA GLU A 184 9.33 -10.75 -0.20
C GLU A 184 8.41 -11.93 -0.46
N MET A 185 7.13 -11.65 -0.68
CA MET A 185 6.13 -12.67 -0.97
C MET A 185 6.50 -13.42 -2.25
N LEU A 186 6.85 -12.69 -3.31
CA LEU A 186 7.28 -13.26 -4.59
C LEU A 186 8.60 -14.03 -4.49
N LEU A 187 9.55 -13.57 -3.66
CA LEU A 187 10.79 -14.29 -3.37
C LEU A 187 10.54 -15.64 -2.70
N ARG A 188 9.64 -15.68 -1.71
CA ARG A 188 9.27 -16.93 -1.02
C ARG A 188 8.61 -17.94 -1.96
N GLU A 189 7.87 -17.48 -2.96
CA GLU A 189 7.28 -18.33 -3.99
C GLU A 189 8.30 -18.91 -4.98
N VAL A 190 9.45 -18.23 -5.16
CA VAL A 190 10.50 -18.63 -6.10
C VAL A 190 11.61 -19.44 -5.42
N GLN A 191 11.75 -19.36 -4.10
CA GLN A 191 12.65 -20.26 -3.36
C GLN A 191 12.13 -21.70 -3.45
N PRO A 192 12.91 -22.67 -3.95
CA PRO A 192 12.53 -24.07 -3.83
C PRO A 192 12.46 -24.41 -2.33
N VAL A 193 11.32 -24.98 -1.90
CA VAL A 193 11.25 -25.67 -0.61
C VAL A 193 12.35 -26.72 -0.65
N GLY A 194 13.33 -26.59 0.25
CA GLY A 194 14.64 -27.20 0.12
C GLY A 194 14.65 -28.68 -0.28
N VAL A 195 15.60 -28.99 -1.17
CA VAL A 195 16.31 -30.27 -1.26
C VAL A 195 17.79 -29.94 -1.40
#